data_AF-A0A6M1SGF7-F1
#
_entry.id   AF-A0A6M1SGF7-F1
#
_cell.length_a   1.000
_cell.length_b   1.000
_cell.length_c   1.000
_cell.angle_alpha   90.00
_cell.angle_beta   90.00
_cell.angle_gamma   90.00
#
_symmetry.space_group_name_H-M   'P 1'
#
loop_
_entity.id
_entity.type
_entity.pdbx_description
1 polymer ?
#
loop_
_entity_poly.entity_id
_entity_poly.type
_entity_poly.pdbx_seq_one_letter_code
_entity_poly.pdbx_strand_id
1 'polypeptide(L)'
;MAETHKALVDLAKREHARVMQADPKPQRFTRIVDGQRGAPEERVSIGGEIRYRYNRLDEVVRAAMDTLFDLSPVLSGEYRSAHMLFVNGASASNLADWDGTSDIIITNTLPYARKIELGTMTMRVPGTERIYEQAEALLRSRFGNQARIDFVYQGVLGKITTGGRKGNKAGNRYPALRIRGR
;
A
#
# COMPACT_ATOMS: atom_id res chain seq x y z
N MET A 1 -35.66 -20.39 -13.29
CA MET A 1 -35.27 -18.98 -13.53
C MET A 1 -35.03 -18.23 -12.22
N ALA A 2 -36.04 -18.07 -11.34
CA ALA A 2 -35.86 -17.48 -10.00
C ALA A 2 -34.90 -18.31 -9.10
N GLU A 3 -34.91 -19.63 -9.27
CA GLU A 3 -34.04 -20.55 -8.52
C GLU A 3 -32.55 -20.36 -8.84
N THR A 4 -32.20 -20.13 -10.11
CA THR A 4 -30.81 -19.88 -10.55
C THR A 4 -30.28 -18.57 -9.99
N HIS A 5 -31.11 -17.51 -9.97
CA HIS A 5 -30.75 -16.23 -9.37
C HIS A 5 -30.48 -16.38 -7.87
N LYS A 6 -31.39 -17.05 -7.15
CA LYS A 6 -31.21 -17.31 -5.71
C LYS A 6 -29.95 -18.13 -5.44
N ALA A 7 -29.72 -19.20 -6.22
CA ALA A 7 -28.53 -20.04 -6.09
C ALA A 7 -27.22 -19.26 -6.31
N LEU A 8 -27.19 -18.32 -7.25
CA LEU A 8 -26.03 -17.45 -7.48
C LEU A 8 -25.76 -16.55 -6.27
N VAL A 9 -26.78 -15.89 -5.73
CA VAL A 9 -26.66 -15.02 -4.54
C VAL A 9 -26.19 -15.83 -3.33
N ASP A 10 -26.79 -16.99 -3.09
CA ASP A 10 -26.44 -17.86 -1.95
C ASP A 10 -25.00 -18.39 -2.07
N LEU A 11 -24.59 -18.77 -3.28
CA LEU A 11 -23.21 -19.17 -3.57
C LEU A 11 -22.23 -18.01 -3.32
N ALA A 12 -22.54 -16.81 -3.83
CA ALA A 12 -21.70 -15.64 -3.66
C ALA A 12 -21.49 -15.28 -2.18
N LYS A 13 -22.57 -15.29 -1.38
CA LYS A 13 -22.52 -15.05 0.06
C LYS A 13 -21.71 -16.11 0.81
N ARG A 14 -21.87 -17.39 0.45
CA ARG A 14 -21.11 -18.49 1.05
C ARG A 14 -19.62 -18.37 0.78
N GLU A 15 -19.23 -18.18 -0.48
CA GLU A 15 -17.81 -18.05 -0.83
C GLU A 15 -17.22 -16.76 -0.25
N HIS A 16 -17.99 -15.68 -0.20
CA HIS A 16 -17.58 -14.46 0.48
C HIS A 16 -17.28 -14.70 1.96
N ALA A 17 -18.20 -15.37 2.68
CA ALA A 17 -18.03 -15.71 4.09
C ALA A 17 -16.80 -16.60 4.31
N ARG A 18 -16.56 -17.57 3.42
CA ARG A 18 -15.37 -18.43 3.45
C ARG A 18 -14.08 -17.62 3.35
N VAL A 19 -13.99 -16.68 2.41
CA VAL A 19 -12.79 -15.82 2.27
C VAL A 19 -12.62 -14.90 3.48
N MET A 20 -13.71 -14.39 4.06
CA MET A 20 -13.66 -13.57 5.27
C MET A 20 -13.25 -14.33 6.55
N GLN A 21 -13.17 -15.67 6.48
CA GLN A 21 -12.66 -16.54 7.54
C GLN A 21 -11.23 -17.05 7.27
N ALA A 22 -10.66 -16.78 6.10
CA ALA A 22 -9.30 -17.19 5.77
C ALA A 22 -8.27 -16.45 6.64
N ASP A 23 -7.07 -17.03 6.78
CA ASP A 23 -5.93 -16.41 7.46
C ASP A 23 -4.83 -16.05 6.43
N PRO A 24 -4.34 -14.79 6.36
CA PRO A 24 -4.83 -13.61 7.08
C PRO A 24 -6.21 -13.16 6.61
N LYS A 25 -7.05 -12.79 7.57
CA LYS A 25 -8.41 -12.30 7.32
C LYS A 25 -8.36 -10.99 6.51
N PRO A 26 -9.02 -10.91 5.35
CA PRO A 26 -9.14 -9.65 4.64
C PRO A 26 -9.83 -8.61 5.53
N GLN A 27 -9.19 -7.45 5.70
CA GLN A 27 -9.77 -6.37 6.48
C GLN A 27 -10.86 -5.62 5.72
N ARG A 28 -10.74 -5.55 4.40
CA ARG A 28 -11.64 -4.80 3.52
C ARG A 28 -11.92 -5.56 2.23
N PHE A 29 -13.12 -5.36 1.70
CA PHE A 29 -13.50 -5.87 0.39
C PHE A 29 -14.37 -4.85 -0.35
N THR A 30 -14.39 -4.94 -1.67
CA THR A 30 -15.35 -4.22 -2.52
C THR A 30 -16.22 -5.24 -3.22
N ARG A 31 -17.54 -5.12 -3.03
CA ARG A 31 -18.53 -5.88 -3.79
C ARG A 31 -18.87 -5.13 -5.07
N ILE A 32 -18.93 -5.85 -6.19
CA ILE A 32 -19.27 -5.33 -7.51
C ILE A 32 -20.34 -6.25 -8.08
N VAL A 33 -21.53 -5.72 -8.35
CA VAL A 33 -22.66 -6.47 -8.92
C VAL A 33 -22.97 -5.88 -10.28
N ASP A 34 -22.81 -6.66 -11.34
CA ASP A 34 -22.98 -6.21 -12.74
C ASP A 34 -22.21 -4.91 -13.04
N GLY A 35 -21.00 -4.78 -12.49
CA GLY A 35 -20.16 -3.59 -12.61
C GLY A 35 -20.46 -2.46 -11.62
N GLN A 36 -21.58 -2.50 -10.90
CA GLN A 36 -21.93 -1.52 -9.88
C GLN A 36 -21.24 -1.81 -8.54
N ARG A 37 -20.38 -0.89 -8.11
CA ARG A 37 -19.68 -0.96 -6.82
C ARG A 37 -20.65 -0.75 -5.65
N GLY A 38 -20.55 -1.60 -4.62
CA GLY A 38 -21.30 -1.52 -3.37
C GLY A 38 -22.75 -2.00 -3.44
N ALA A 39 -23.30 -2.22 -4.64
CA ALA A 39 -24.65 -2.72 -4.82
C ALA A 39 -24.87 -4.05 -4.08
N PRO A 40 -26.05 -4.28 -3.46
CA PRO A 40 -26.36 -5.54 -2.79
C PRO A 40 -26.38 -6.71 -3.79
N GLU A 41 -26.03 -7.90 -3.32
CA GLU A 41 -25.95 -9.13 -4.12
C GLU A 41 -27.27 -9.43 -4.82
N GLU A 42 -28.40 -9.14 -4.17
CA GLU A 42 -29.76 -9.39 -4.66
C GLU A 42 -30.13 -8.54 -5.89
N ARG A 43 -29.32 -7.52 -6.21
CA ARG A 43 -29.53 -6.68 -7.39
C ARG A 43 -28.95 -7.29 -8.66
N VAL A 44 -28.30 -8.46 -8.57
CA VAL A 44 -27.70 -9.11 -9.75
C VAL A 44 -28.78 -9.43 -10.78
N SER A 45 -28.49 -9.12 -12.04
CA SER A 45 -29.36 -9.44 -13.16
C SER A 45 -29.34 -10.95 -13.43
N ILE A 46 -30.37 -11.48 -14.09
CA ILE A 46 -30.36 -12.87 -14.52
C ILE A 46 -29.22 -13.07 -15.53
N GLY A 47 -28.28 -13.96 -15.23
CA GLY A 47 -27.05 -14.16 -16.02
C GLY A 47 -25.94 -13.13 -15.75
N GLY A 48 -26.11 -12.29 -14.72
CA GLY A 48 -25.12 -11.32 -14.27
C GLY A 48 -23.98 -11.94 -13.45
N GLU A 49 -23.12 -11.08 -12.91
CA GLU A 49 -21.92 -11.46 -12.17
C GLU A 49 -21.81 -10.69 -10.84
N ILE A 50 -21.50 -11.41 -9.76
CA ILE A 50 -21.12 -10.83 -8.47
C ILE A 50 -19.62 -11.06 -8.27
N ARG A 51 -18.85 -9.98 -8.13
CA ARG A 51 -17.42 -10.01 -7.82
C ARG A 51 -17.14 -9.41 -6.46
N TYR A 52 -16.35 -10.12 -5.66
CA TYR A 52 -15.71 -9.56 -4.48
C TYR A 52 -14.23 -9.33 -4.77
N ARG A 53 -13.76 -8.11 -4.53
CA ARG A 53 -12.35 -7.75 -4.56
C ARG A 53 -11.84 -7.58 -3.15
N TYR A 54 -10.85 -8.37 -2.77
CA TYR A 54 -10.20 -8.30 -1.46
C TYR A 54 -8.87 -7.57 -1.63
N ASN A 55 -8.79 -6.35 -1.12
CA ASN A 55 -7.57 -5.55 -1.22
C ASN A 55 -6.66 -5.91 -0.04
N ARG A 56 -5.65 -6.75 -0.28
CA ARG A 56 -4.63 -7.13 0.71
C ARG A 56 -3.46 -6.14 0.77
N LEU A 57 -3.78 -4.85 0.89
CA LEU A 57 -2.73 -3.83 0.97
C LEU A 57 -1.92 -3.92 2.26
N ASP A 58 -2.45 -4.53 3.31
CA ASP A 58 -1.73 -4.85 4.54
C ASP A 58 -0.54 -5.78 4.27
N GLU A 59 -0.74 -6.80 3.43
CA GLU A 59 0.34 -7.70 2.99
C GLU A 59 1.40 -6.96 2.17
N VAL A 60 0.95 -6.10 1.23
CA VAL A 60 1.85 -5.27 0.41
C VAL A 60 2.66 -4.31 1.26
N VAL A 61 2.03 -3.64 2.23
CA VAL A 61 2.68 -2.67 3.13
C VAL A 61 3.67 -3.36 4.06
N ARG A 62 3.32 -4.53 4.61
CA ARG A 62 4.24 -5.33 5.43
C ARG A 62 5.46 -5.73 4.60
N ALA A 63 5.25 -6.32 3.43
CA ALA A 63 6.34 -6.70 2.55
C ALA A 63 7.21 -5.50 2.12
N ALA A 64 6.61 -4.31 1.96
CA ALA A 64 7.35 -3.09 1.66
C ALA A 64 8.23 -2.64 2.83
N MET A 65 7.70 -2.67 4.07
CA MET A 65 8.49 -2.38 5.27
C MET A 65 9.66 -3.36 5.42
N ASP A 66 9.42 -4.67 5.23
CA ASP A 66 10.44 -5.71 5.30
C ASP A 66 11.51 -5.50 4.21
N THR A 67 11.09 -5.24 2.97
CA THR A 67 12.01 -4.99 1.84
C THR A 67 12.89 -3.77 2.11
N LEU A 68 12.32 -2.67 2.62
CA LEU A 68 13.07 -1.47 2.96
C LEU A 68 14.04 -1.72 4.12
N PHE A 69 13.62 -2.51 5.12
CA PHE A 69 14.47 -2.90 6.24
C PHE A 69 15.68 -3.72 5.77
N ASP A 70 15.46 -4.69 4.88
CA ASP A 70 16.49 -5.58 4.34
C ASP A 70 17.51 -4.83 3.47
N LEU A 71 17.03 -3.92 2.60
CA LEU A 71 17.89 -3.09 1.74
C LEU A 71 18.64 -2.00 2.50
N SER A 72 18.22 -1.69 3.73
CA SER A 72 18.79 -0.59 4.50
C SER A 72 20.19 -0.87 5.06
N PRO A 73 21.09 0.13 5.03
CA PRO A 73 22.44 0.00 5.57
C PRO A 73 22.45 -0.23 7.08
N VAL A 74 23.39 -1.07 7.53
CA VAL A 74 23.59 -1.43 8.93
C VAL A 74 24.93 -0.92 9.42
N LEU A 75 25.07 0.40 9.51
CA LEU A 75 26.18 0.99 10.26
C LEU A 75 25.81 1.13 11.74
N SER A 76 24.91 2.06 12.02
CA SER A 76 24.28 2.23 13.35
C SER A 76 22.91 1.57 13.46
N GLY A 77 22.28 1.22 12.33
CA GLY A 77 20.90 0.73 12.25
C GLY A 77 19.84 1.84 12.25
N GLU A 78 20.21 3.11 12.49
CA GLU A 78 19.27 4.23 12.60
C GLU A 78 18.40 4.36 11.34
N TYR A 79 19.03 4.34 10.15
CA TYR A 79 18.31 4.43 8.88
C TYR A 79 17.27 3.31 8.72
N ARG A 80 17.69 2.07 8.96
CA ARG A 80 16.84 0.87 8.88
C ARG A 80 15.63 0.95 9.81
N SER A 81 15.79 1.51 11.01
CA SER A 81 14.68 1.66 11.97
C SER A 81 13.80 2.88 11.75
N ALA A 82 14.20 3.83 10.90
CA ALA A 82 13.54 5.13 10.75
C ALA A 82 12.51 5.19 9.61
N HIS A 83 12.18 4.06 8.99
CA HIS A 83 11.07 3.99 8.04
C HIS A 83 9.74 4.18 8.77
N MET A 84 8.93 5.12 8.28
CA MET A 84 7.64 5.47 8.85
C MET A 84 6.52 5.27 7.84
N LEU A 85 5.43 4.69 8.33
CA LEU A 85 4.18 4.54 7.61
C LEU A 85 3.28 5.76 7.85
N PHE A 86 2.63 6.21 6.80
CA PHE A 86 1.60 7.25 6.83
C PHE A 86 0.35 6.76 6.11
N VAL A 87 -0.80 6.99 6.75
CA VAL A 87 -2.13 6.59 6.33
C VAL A 87 -3.05 7.80 6.44
N ASN A 88 -3.84 8.09 5.41
CA ASN A 88 -4.67 9.30 5.32
C ASN A 88 -3.87 10.60 5.60
N GLY A 89 -2.57 10.58 5.27
CA GLY A 89 -1.64 11.68 5.46
C GLY A 89 -1.08 11.86 6.88
N ALA A 90 -1.42 11.01 7.84
CA ALA A 90 -0.88 11.03 9.20
C ALA A 90 -0.01 9.79 9.48
N SER A 91 1.02 9.95 10.32
CA SER A 91 1.85 8.82 10.74
C SER A 91 1.01 7.77 11.48
N ALA A 92 1.19 6.51 11.09
CA ALA A 92 0.43 5.37 11.61
C ALA A 92 1.35 4.17 11.85
N SER A 93 0.94 3.26 12.72
CA SER A 93 1.65 1.99 12.97
C SER A 93 1.14 0.83 12.12
N ASN A 94 -0.06 0.95 11.56
CA ASN A 94 -0.72 -0.05 10.73
C ASN A 94 -1.78 0.62 9.83
N LEU A 95 -2.55 -0.18 9.09
CA LEU A 95 -3.60 0.29 8.18
C LEU A 95 -5.01 0.35 8.79
N ALA A 96 -5.16 0.26 10.12
CA ALA A 96 -6.49 0.23 10.75
C ALA A 96 -7.33 1.46 10.40
N ASP A 97 -6.69 2.63 10.39
CA ASP A 97 -7.33 3.91 10.10
C ASP A 97 -7.45 4.22 8.60
N TRP A 98 -6.98 3.33 7.71
CA TRP A 98 -6.99 3.62 6.27
C TRP A 98 -8.42 3.73 5.73
N ASP A 99 -8.73 4.84 5.07
CA ASP A 99 -10.06 5.14 4.51
C ASP A 99 -10.43 4.28 3.29
N GLY A 100 -9.48 3.52 2.74
CA GLY A 100 -9.67 2.67 1.58
C GLY A 100 -9.44 3.35 0.24
N THR A 101 -9.16 4.66 0.23
CA THR A 101 -9.03 5.46 -1.01
C THR A 101 -7.77 6.30 -1.06
N SER A 102 -7.27 6.75 0.09
CA SER A 102 -6.05 7.54 0.20
C SER A 102 -4.80 6.73 -0.13
N ASP A 103 -3.74 7.45 -0.49
CA ASP A 103 -2.43 6.87 -0.71
C ASP A 103 -1.80 6.47 0.63
N ILE A 104 -1.24 5.26 0.67
CA ILE A 104 -0.40 4.80 1.77
C ILE A 104 1.04 5.19 1.44
N ILE A 105 1.72 5.87 2.36
CA ILE A 105 3.10 6.31 2.15
C ILE A 105 4.02 5.64 3.16
N ILE A 106 5.15 5.12 2.68
CA ILE A 106 6.27 4.72 3.53
C ILE A 106 7.47 5.61 3.19
N THR A 107 8.09 6.24 4.16
CA THR A 107 9.20 7.19 3.93
C THR A 107 10.19 7.20 5.10
N ASN A 108 11.39 7.73 4.87
CA ASN A 108 12.42 7.91 5.89
C ASN A 108 12.76 9.39 5.98
N THR A 109 12.50 10.00 7.14
CA THR A 109 12.65 11.45 7.34
C THR A 109 14.02 11.86 7.85
N LEU A 110 15.00 10.95 7.89
CA LEU A 110 16.34 11.31 8.31
C LEU A 110 16.96 12.31 7.32
N PRO A 111 17.72 13.32 7.80
CA PRO A 111 18.28 14.37 6.95
C PRO A 111 19.14 13.86 5.80
N TYR A 112 19.76 12.69 5.97
CA TYR A 112 20.63 12.06 4.99
C TYR A 112 19.94 11.03 4.10
N ALA A 113 18.65 10.74 4.30
CA ALA A 113 17.93 9.74 3.50
C ALA A 113 17.91 10.07 2.01
N ARG A 114 17.80 11.37 1.68
CA ARG A 114 17.90 11.85 0.30
C ARG A 114 19.27 11.60 -0.32
N LYS A 115 20.35 11.75 0.45
CA LYS A 115 21.73 11.52 -0.05
C LYS A 115 21.98 10.04 -0.34
N ILE A 116 21.44 9.16 0.52
CA ILE A 116 21.46 7.71 0.30
C ILE A 116 20.71 7.37 -0.99
N GLU A 117 19.48 7.87 -1.16
CA GLU A 117 18.69 7.59 -2.35
C GLU A 117 19.38 8.07 -3.64
N LEU A 118 19.94 9.28 -3.62
CA LEU A 118 20.67 9.83 -4.77
C LEU A 118 22.03 9.17 -5.03
N GLY A 119 22.52 8.33 -4.11
CA GLY A 119 23.84 7.70 -4.21
C GLY A 119 25.00 8.69 -4.06
N THR A 120 24.78 9.84 -3.42
CA THR A 120 25.79 10.93 -3.30
C THR A 120 26.55 10.91 -1.97
N MET A 121 26.35 9.88 -1.13
CA MET A 121 27.16 9.69 0.07
C MET A 121 28.58 9.23 -0.30
N THR A 122 29.58 9.97 0.19
CA THR A 122 31.01 9.63 0.03
C THR A 122 31.38 8.33 0.75
N MET A 123 30.93 8.18 2.00
CA MET A 123 31.10 6.94 2.77
C MET A 123 29.76 6.20 2.79
N ARG A 124 29.72 5.03 2.16
CA ARG A 124 28.52 4.19 2.06
C ARG A 124 28.88 2.72 2.06
N VAL A 125 27.92 1.90 2.44
CA VAL A 125 27.98 0.46 2.19
C VAL A 125 27.65 0.24 0.70
N PRO A 126 28.44 -0.53 -0.06
CA PRO A 126 28.09 -0.85 -1.44
C PRO A 126 26.71 -1.52 -1.55
N GLY A 127 25.90 -1.11 -2.52
CA GLY A 127 24.56 -1.67 -2.76
C GLY A 127 23.44 -1.04 -1.93
N THR A 128 23.74 -0.10 -1.03
CA THR A 128 22.74 0.58 -0.19
C THR A 128 22.35 1.97 -0.70
N GLU A 129 22.57 2.27 -1.97
CA GLU A 129 22.04 3.43 -2.69
C GLU A 129 20.64 3.15 -3.23
N ARG A 130 19.86 4.18 -3.57
CA ARG A 130 18.59 4.00 -4.31
C ARG A 130 17.62 2.99 -3.66
N ILE A 131 17.55 2.98 -2.33
CA ILE A 131 16.84 1.95 -1.55
C ILE A 131 15.36 1.93 -1.93
N TYR A 132 14.75 3.10 -2.09
CA TYR A 132 13.34 3.19 -2.44
C TYR A 132 13.08 2.84 -3.91
N GLU A 133 13.94 3.23 -4.84
CA GLU A 133 13.86 2.78 -6.25
C GLU A 133 14.02 1.25 -6.36
N GLN A 134 14.98 0.67 -5.65
CA GLN A 134 15.19 -0.78 -5.61
C GLN A 134 13.98 -1.51 -5.00
N ALA A 135 13.46 -1.00 -3.88
CA ALA A 135 12.26 -1.56 -3.26
C ALA A 135 11.04 -1.48 -4.19
N GLU A 136 10.84 -0.36 -4.91
CA GLU A 136 9.77 -0.24 -5.91
C GLU A 136 9.88 -1.35 -6.95
N ALA A 137 11.06 -1.56 -7.53
CA ALA A 137 11.26 -2.57 -8.58
C ALA A 137 10.91 -3.98 -8.07
N LEU A 138 11.41 -4.37 -6.89
CA LEU A 138 11.14 -5.67 -6.28
C LEU A 138 9.65 -5.85 -5.95
N LEU A 139 9.03 -4.85 -5.34
CA LEU A 139 7.63 -4.91 -4.93
C LEU A 139 6.69 -4.89 -6.12
N ARG A 140 6.99 -4.14 -7.18
CA ARG A 140 6.19 -4.14 -8.42
C ARG A 140 6.23 -5.49 -9.12
N SER A 141 7.38 -6.16 -9.12
CA SER A 141 7.50 -7.51 -9.68
C SER A 141 6.61 -8.51 -8.93
N ARG A 142 6.44 -8.34 -7.61
CA ARG A 142 5.67 -9.27 -6.77
C ARG A 142 4.18 -8.92 -6.65
N PHE A 143 3.86 -7.63 -6.55
CA PHE A 143 2.53 -7.13 -6.16
C PHE A 143 1.89 -6.17 -7.16
N GLY A 144 2.48 -5.97 -8.35
CA GLY A 144 1.99 -5.00 -9.34
C GLY A 144 0.57 -5.28 -9.89
N ASN A 145 0.08 -6.51 -9.73
CA ASN A 145 -1.29 -6.91 -10.03
C ASN A 145 -2.30 -6.54 -8.90
N GLN A 146 -1.83 -6.37 -7.67
CA GLN A 146 -2.65 -6.05 -6.49
C GLN A 146 -2.65 -4.56 -6.17
N ALA A 147 -1.50 -3.91 -6.27
CA ALA A 147 -1.31 -2.52 -5.89
C ALA A 147 -0.49 -1.78 -6.95
N ARG A 148 -0.77 -0.48 -7.08
CA ARG A 148 0.16 0.45 -7.70
C ARG A 148 1.18 0.88 -6.64
N ILE A 149 2.45 0.71 -6.95
CA ILE A 149 3.58 1.03 -6.08
C ILE A 149 4.49 1.92 -6.91
N ASP A 150 4.70 3.16 -6.49
CA ASP A 150 5.56 4.13 -7.17
C ASP A 150 6.61 4.66 -6.19
N PHE A 151 7.87 4.78 -6.62
CA PHE A 151 8.84 5.63 -5.94
C PHE A 151 8.51 7.10 -6.18
N VAL A 152 8.50 7.90 -5.11
CA VAL A 152 8.27 9.34 -5.16
C VAL A 152 9.13 10.06 -4.13
N TYR A 153 9.28 11.37 -4.31
CA TYR A 153 9.75 12.25 -3.24
C TYR A 153 8.56 12.90 -2.52
N GLN A 154 8.29 12.45 -1.30
CA GLN A 154 7.17 12.93 -0.49
C GLN A 154 7.58 14.10 0.41
N GLY A 155 6.77 15.15 0.42
CA GLY A 155 6.86 16.23 1.41
C GLY A 155 6.40 15.74 2.78
N VAL A 156 7.23 15.86 3.82
CA VAL A 156 6.86 15.51 5.20
C VAL A 156 7.17 16.67 6.12
N LEU A 157 6.21 17.00 7.00
CA LEU A 157 6.36 18.02 8.03
C LEU A 157 5.91 17.43 9.37
N GLY A 158 6.88 17.07 10.23
CA GLY A 158 6.59 16.34 11.46
C GLY A 158 5.95 14.98 11.17
N LYS A 159 4.78 14.71 11.75
CA LYS A 159 4.02 13.46 11.59
C LYS A 159 2.95 13.51 10.50
N ILE A 160 3.00 14.50 9.61
CA ILE A 160 2.01 14.69 8.54
C ILE A 160 2.71 14.74 7.19
N THR A 161 2.18 14.02 6.21
CA THR A 161 2.57 14.21 4.81
C THR A 161 1.94 15.48 4.27
N THR A 162 2.71 16.29 3.54
CA THR A 162 2.23 17.56 3.03
C THR A 162 2.53 17.70 1.54
N GLY A 163 1.55 18.19 0.79
CA GLY A 163 1.65 18.50 -0.64
C GLY A 163 1.80 19.99 -0.92
N GLY A 164 1.67 20.37 -2.18
CA GLY A 164 1.65 21.78 -2.63
C GLY A 164 2.93 22.55 -2.32
N ARG A 165 2.85 23.89 -2.29
CA ARG A 165 4.02 24.78 -2.15
C ARG A 165 4.84 24.54 -0.87
N LYS A 166 4.19 24.12 0.22
CA LYS A 166 4.88 23.80 1.50
C LYS A 166 5.62 22.45 1.43
N GLY A 167 5.03 21.44 0.79
CA GLY A 167 5.66 20.12 0.61
C GLY A 167 6.72 20.07 -0.50
N ASN A 168 6.64 20.99 -1.46
CA ASN A 168 7.58 21.08 -2.57
C ASN A 168 8.93 21.72 -2.21
N LYS A 169 9.09 22.26 -0.99
CA LYS A 169 10.38 22.76 -0.52
C LYS A 169 11.40 21.61 -0.46
N ALA A 170 12.55 21.77 -1.11
CA ALA A 170 13.55 20.72 -1.26
C ALA A 170 13.98 20.09 0.07
N GLY A 171 14.08 20.89 1.14
CA GLY A 171 14.44 20.42 2.49
C GLY A 171 13.41 19.53 3.18
N ASN A 172 12.17 19.46 2.66
CA ASN A 172 11.09 18.66 3.25
C ASN A 172 10.75 17.42 2.41
N ARG A 173 11.49 17.16 1.32
CA ARG A 173 11.19 16.08 0.38
C ARG A 173 12.09 14.87 0.61
N TYR A 174 11.48 13.79 1.08
CA TYR A 174 12.12 12.54 1.42
C TYR A 174 11.77 11.45 0.42
N PRO A 175 12.67 10.47 0.19
CA PRO A 175 12.34 9.32 -0.64
C PRO A 175 11.20 8.52 0.00
N ALA A 176 10.26 8.06 -0.82
CA ALA A 176 9.07 7.39 -0.33
C ALA A 176 8.55 6.36 -1.33
N LEU A 177 7.94 5.30 -0.80
CA LEU A 177 7.05 4.43 -1.56
C LEU A 177 5.63 4.94 -1.39
N ARG A 178 4.94 5.12 -2.51
CA ARG A 178 3.50 5.40 -2.55
C ARG A 178 2.76 4.16 -3.02
N ILE A 179 1.88 3.64 -2.17
CA ILE A 179 1.11 2.42 -2.38
C ILE A 179 -0.37 2.77 -2.48
N ARG A 180 -1.03 2.27 -3.53
CA ARG A 180 -2.47 2.46 -3.79
C ARG A 180 -3.12 1.17 -4.27
N GLY A 181 -4.31 0.87 -3.78
CA GLY A 181 -5.13 -0.26 -4.29
C GLY A 181 -5.59 -0.02 -5.74
N ARG A 182 -5.71 -1.11 -6.51
CA ARG A 182 -6.26 -1.09 -7.89
C ARG A 182 -7.77 -1.29 -7.96
#